data_AF-A0AAV5MUZ5-F1
#
_entry.id   AF-A0AAV5MUZ5-F1
#
_cell.length_a   1.000
_cell.length_b   1.000
_cell.length_c   1.000
_cell.angle_alpha   90.00
_cell.angle_beta   90.00
_cell.angle_gamma   90.00
#
_symmetry.space_group_name_H-M   'P 1'
#
loop_
_entity.id
_entity.type
_entity.pdbx_description
1 polymer ?
#
loop_
_entity_poly.entity_id
_entity_poly.type
_entity_poly.pdbx_seq_one_letter_code
_entity_poly.pdbx_strand_id
1 'polypeptide(L)'
;MDTLSLTSSLICVLFLVLLSSTSPSESQSDQFCSAGVGYGEPLCGVSSSLSSPKLLIKGGTVVNAHHQEIADVYVEDGIIVAVKPNIMVGDDVTVIDATGKYVMPGGIDPHTHLAMEFMGTQAIDDFFSGQAAALAGGTTMHIDFVIPVDGSLMAGFEAYQEKSKKACMDYGFHMAITKWDEVVSREMEILVNKKGKHHFNFVVLIIIRLSRLHNLSMVIDCDWPYSG
;
A
#
# COMPACT_ATOMS: atom_id res chain seq x y z
N MET A 1 -39.71 -16.68 51.47
CA MET A 1 -40.35 -16.43 50.18
C MET A 1 -40.93 -15.02 50.21
N ASP A 2 -40.36 -13.93 49.69
CA ASP A 2 -39.10 -13.63 49.01
C ASP A 2 -38.87 -12.11 49.14
N THR A 3 -38.12 -11.66 50.16
CA THR A 3 -37.77 -10.24 50.34
C THR A 3 -36.49 -9.83 49.60
N LEU A 4 -35.83 -10.77 48.93
CA LEU A 4 -34.62 -10.56 48.11
C LEU A 4 -34.92 -10.32 46.62
N SER A 5 -36.18 -10.47 46.17
CA SER A 5 -36.57 -10.27 44.77
C SER A 5 -36.96 -8.80 44.46
N LEU A 6 -37.53 -8.07 45.42
CA LEU A 6 -37.99 -6.69 45.19
C LEU A 6 -36.86 -5.65 45.15
N THR A 7 -35.70 -5.91 45.76
CA THR A 7 -34.57 -4.97 45.75
C THR A 7 -33.79 -4.99 44.43
N SER A 8 -33.82 -6.10 43.69
CA SER A 8 -33.17 -6.20 42.37
C SER A 8 -33.97 -5.49 41.27
N SER A 9 -35.32 -5.57 41.32
CA SER A 9 -36.18 -4.87 40.34
C SER A 9 -36.24 -3.36 40.52
N LEU A 10 -36.12 -2.83 41.75
CA LEU A 10 -36.12 -1.37 41.95
C LEU A 10 -34.81 -0.71 41.52
N ILE A 11 -33.67 -1.41 41.59
CA ILE A 11 -32.37 -0.89 41.14
C ILE A 11 -32.31 -0.84 39.60
N CYS A 12 -32.95 -1.77 38.89
CA CYS A 12 -33.04 -1.73 37.43
C CYS A 12 -33.90 -0.57 36.91
N VAL A 13 -34.99 -0.20 37.59
CA VAL A 13 -35.86 0.90 37.14
C VAL A 13 -35.22 2.27 37.42
N LEU A 14 -34.43 2.41 38.49
CA LEU A 14 -33.75 3.68 38.79
C LEU A 14 -32.58 3.97 37.83
N PHE A 15 -31.92 2.93 37.29
CA PHE A 15 -30.89 3.09 36.26
C PHE A 15 -31.46 3.42 34.87
N LEU A 16 -32.70 3.01 34.58
CA LEU A 16 -33.37 3.27 33.30
C LEU A 16 -33.98 4.69 33.17
N VAL A 17 -34.21 5.40 34.28
CA VAL A 17 -34.79 6.75 34.27
C VAL A 17 -33.72 7.86 34.23
N LEU A 18 -32.49 7.58 34.65
CA LEU A 18 -31.38 8.54 34.60
C LEU A 18 -30.68 8.65 33.22
N LEU A 19 -31.08 7.85 32.24
CA LEU A 19 -30.55 7.88 30.86
C LEU A 19 -31.45 8.64 29.86
N SER A 20 -32.56 9.24 30.31
CA SER A 20 -33.57 9.87 29.43
C SER A 20 -33.59 11.40 29.47
N SER A 21 -32.59 12.05 30.05
CA SER A 21 -32.50 13.52 30.10
C SER A 21 -31.12 14.04 29.68
N THR A 22 -30.77 13.83 28.41
CA THR A 22 -29.75 14.64 27.73
C THR A 22 -30.34 15.19 26.44
N SER A 23 -30.45 16.51 26.38
CA SER A 23 -30.87 17.32 25.23
C SER A 23 -30.03 17.00 23.99
N PRO A 24 -30.56 17.12 22.76
CA PRO A 24 -29.75 16.96 21.57
C PRO A 24 -28.85 18.19 21.41
N SER A 25 -27.56 18.02 21.63
CA SER A 25 -26.52 18.87 21.05
C SER A 25 -26.15 18.29 19.70
N GLU A 26 -26.36 19.04 18.62
CA GLU A 26 -25.83 18.72 17.29
C GLU A 26 -24.32 18.45 17.40
N SER A 27 -23.93 17.20 17.19
CA SER A 27 -22.55 16.83 16.92
C SER A 27 -22.47 16.51 15.44
N GLN A 28 -21.66 17.27 14.71
CA GLN A 28 -21.30 16.95 13.33
C GLN A 28 -20.58 15.61 13.34
N SER A 29 -21.27 14.60 12.83
CA SER A 29 -20.68 13.31 12.50
C SER A 29 -19.84 13.45 11.24
N ASP A 30 -18.81 12.60 11.16
CA ASP A 30 -18.19 12.14 9.92
C ASP A 30 -17.33 13.13 9.15
N GLN A 31 -16.13 13.40 9.70
CA GLN A 31 -15.00 13.89 8.90
C GLN A 31 -13.93 12.79 8.76
N PHE A 32 -14.33 11.64 8.20
CA PHE A 32 -13.42 10.88 7.37
C PHE A 32 -13.22 11.72 6.11
N CYS A 33 -11.98 12.12 5.82
CA CYS A 33 -11.67 12.80 4.57
C CYS A 33 -11.99 11.83 3.41
N SER A 34 -13.17 12.01 2.81
CA SER A 34 -13.45 11.50 1.48
C SER A 34 -12.35 12.01 0.56
N ALA A 35 -11.47 11.12 0.11
CA ALA A 35 -10.61 11.37 -1.03
C ALA A 35 -11.53 11.48 -2.27
N GLY A 36 -12.08 12.67 -2.46
CA GLY A 36 -12.98 13.00 -3.55
C GLY A 36 -12.23 12.93 -4.88
N VAL A 37 -12.60 11.96 -5.70
CA VAL A 37 -12.34 11.95 -7.13
C VAL A 37 -13.16 13.10 -7.75
N GLY A 38 -12.49 14.12 -8.27
CA GLY A 38 -13.13 15.25 -8.92
C GLY A 38 -12.14 16.07 -9.74
N TYR A 39 -11.91 15.66 -10.99
CA TYR A 39 -11.37 16.55 -12.02
C TYR A 39 -12.50 17.48 -12.47
N GLY A 40 -12.43 18.77 -12.12
CA GLY A 40 -13.34 19.80 -12.63
C GLY A 40 -13.30 21.13 -11.88
N GLU A 41 -12.55 22.09 -12.43
CA GLU A 41 -12.57 23.57 -12.23
C GLU A 41 -12.24 24.15 -10.83
N PRO A 42 -11.23 25.04 -10.71
CA PRO A 42 -10.88 25.66 -9.44
C PRO A 42 -11.64 26.98 -9.24
N LEU A 43 -12.53 27.02 -8.25
CA LEU A 43 -13.07 28.25 -7.69
C LEU A 43 -12.45 28.52 -6.32
N CYS A 44 -11.15 28.83 -6.30
CA CYS A 44 -10.50 29.75 -5.35
C CYS A 44 -9.03 29.88 -5.74
N GLY A 45 -8.54 31.11 -5.92
CA GLY A 45 -7.20 31.41 -6.42
C GLY A 45 -6.08 30.99 -5.46
N VAL A 46 -5.60 29.76 -5.60
CA VAL A 46 -4.30 29.34 -5.09
C VAL A 46 -3.28 29.50 -6.22
N SER A 47 -2.38 30.46 -6.04
CA SER A 47 -1.16 30.65 -6.82
C SER A 47 -0.47 29.31 -7.05
N SER A 48 -0.33 28.92 -8.31
CA SER A 48 0.38 27.75 -8.79
C SER A 48 1.90 27.88 -8.59
N SER A 49 2.32 27.77 -7.34
CA SER A 49 3.70 27.47 -6.95
C SER A 49 3.65 26.42 -5.84
N LEU A 50 3.21 25.20 -6.17
CA LEU A 50 3.45 24.06 -5.31
C LEU A 50 4.96 23.80 -5.35
N SER A 51 5.68 24.40 -4.42
CA SER A 51 7.00 23.92 -4.02
C SER A 51 6.85 22.45 -3.71
N SER A 52 7.70 21.63 -4.31
CA SER A 52 7.86 20.22 -4.00
C SER A 52 7.81 19.95 -2.49
N PRO A 53 7.17 18.85 -2.04
CA PRO A 53 7.07 18.55 -0.63
C PRO A 53 8.47 18.26 -0.06
N LYS A 54 8.93 19.15 0.82
CA LYS A 54 10.17 18.98 1.60
C LYS A 54 9.81 18.51 3.00
N LEU A 55 10.44 17.43 3.45
CA LEU A 55 10.17 16.78 4.71
C LEU A 55 11.48 16.51 5.47
N LEU A 56 11.50 16.83 6.75
CA LEU A 56 12.56 16.42 7.67
C LEU A 56 11.98 15.52 8.77
N ILE A 57 12.48 14.30 8.88
CA ILE A 57 12.22 13.41 10.01
C ILE A 57 13.38 13.59 10.99
N LYS A 58 13.11 14.11 12.19
CA LYS A 58 14.14 14.62 13.12
C LYS A 58 14.28 13.76 14.38
N GLY A 59 15.52 13.51 14.81
CA GLY A 59 15.83 12.92 16.12
C GLY A 59 15.54 11.42 16.24
N GLY A 60 15.25 10.74 15.14
CA GLY A 60 14.95 9.32 15.12
C GLY A 60 16.19 8.43 15.21
N THR A 61 15.97 7.16 15.55
CA THR A 61 16.96 6.10 15.30
C THR A 61 16.71 5.53 13.91
N VAL A 62 17.56 5.91 12.95
CA VAL A 62 17.51 5.39 11.59
C VAL A 62 18.05 3.97 11.61
N VAL A 63 17.28 3.02 11.07
CA VAL A 63 17.64 1.60 11.06
C VAL A 63 17.65 1.10 9.62
N ASN A 64 18.79 0.55 9.22
CA ASN A 64 18.97 -0.19 7.99
C ASN A 64 19.21 -1.67 8.31
N ALA A 65 19.24 -2.53 7.29
CA ALA A 65 19.46 -3.97 7.47
C ALA A 65 20.79 -4.34 8.17
N HIS A 66 21.77 -3.44 8.18
CA HIS A 66 23.12 -3.72 8.70
C HIS A 66 23.51 -2.90 9.94
N HIS A 67 22.87 -1.76 10.20
CA HIS A 67 23.24 -0.86 11.29
C HIS A 67 22.08 0.04 11.70
N GLN A 68 22.22 0.67 12.86
CA GLN A 68 21.34 1.74 13.33
C GLN A 68 22.14 2.91 13.88
N GLU A 69 21.63 4.13 13.71
CA GLU A 69 22.22 5.35 14.25
C GLU A 69 21.17 6.41 14.56
N ILE A 70 21.48 7.34 15.46
CA ILE A 70 20.62 8.51 15.70
C ILE A 70 20.94 9.54 14.60
N ALA A 71 19.96 9.84 13.77
CA ALA A 71 20.13 10.77 12.65
C ALA A 71 18.78 11.41 12.27
N ASP A 72 18.87 12.52 11.53
CA ASP A 72 17.74 13.12 10.85
C ASP A 72 17.72 12.62 9.39
N VAL A 73 16.53 12.44 8.81
CA VAL A 73 16.32 12.05 7.41
C VAL A 73 15.64 13.20 6.68
N TYR A 74 16.31 13.76 5.68
CA TYR A 74 15.80 14.84 4.85
C TYR A 74 15.36 14.31 3.50
N VAL A 75 14.14 14.65 3.11
CA VAL A 75 13.46 14.22 1.89
C VAL A 75 13.03 15.44 1.09
N GLU A 76 13.38 15.46 -0.20
CA GLU A 76 12.92 16.44 -1.18
C GLU A 76 12.38 15.69 -2.40
N ASP A 77 11.24 16.11 -2.94
CA ASP A 77 10.68 15.50 -4.16
C ASP A 77 10.47 13.98 -4.06
N GLY A 78 10.19 13.48 -2.86
CA GLY A 78 10.04 12.04 -2.60
C GLY A 78 11.35 11.25 -2.53
N ILE A 79 12.50 11.91 -2.63
CA ILE A 79 13.83 11.30 -2.57
C ILE A 79 14.53 11.66 -1.27
N ILE A 80 15.16 10.68 -0.63
CA ILE A 80 16.03 10.91 0.53
C ILE A 80 17.31 11.60 0.03
N VAL A 81 17.49 12.87 0.38
CA VAL A 81 18.65 13.68 -0.05
C VAL A 81 19.77 13.70 0.99
N ALA A 82 19.46 13.46 2.27
CA ALA A 82 20.46 13.37 3.32
C ALA A 82 19.99 12.52 4.52
N VAL A 83 20.94 11.79 5.12
CA VAL A 83 20.78 11.13 6.42
C VAL A 83 22.00 11.50 7.27
N LYS A 84 21.80 12.32 8.30
CA LYS A 84 22.86 12.78 9.21
C LYS A 84 22.27 13.45 10.46
N PRO A 85 23.01 13.56 11.58
CA PRO A 85 22.51 14.27 12.75
C PRO A 85 22.40 15.78 12.52
N ASN A 86 21.46 16.42 13.23
CA ASN A 86 21.33 17.87 13.36
C ASN A 86 21.17 18.62 12.03
N ILE A 87 20.30 18.14 11.14
CA ILE A 87 20.00 18.86 9.90
C ILE A 87 19.22 20.14 10.24
N MET A 88 19.66 21.25 9.66
CA MET A 88 19.01 22.56 9.73
C MET A 88 18.24 22.79 8.44
N VAL A 89 16.97 23.16 8.55
CA VAL A 89 16.06 23.40 7.43
C VAL A 89 15.40 24.77 7.56
N GLY A 90 14.93 25.32 6.43
CA GLY A 90 14.15 26.55 6.41
C GLY A 90 12.69 26.34 6.85
N ASP A 91 11.96 27.43 6.98
CA ASP A 91 10.54 27.43 7.40
C ASP A 91 9.61 26.77 6.36
N ASP A 92 10.09 26.54 5.13
CA ASP A 92 9.38 25.88 4.04
C ASP A 92 9.35 24.34 4.15
N VAL A 93 10.04 23.77 5.14
CA VAL A 93 10.17 22.32 5.31
C VAL A 93 9.23 21.81 6.41
N THR A 94 8.44 20.78 6.09
CA THR A 94 7.63 20.08 7.10
C THR A 94 8.54 19.26 8.00
N VAL A 95 8.40 19.39 9.32
CA VAL A 95 9.23 18.65 10.29
C VAL A 95 8.37 17.65 11.06
N ILE A 96 8.82 16.39 11.08
CA ILE A 96 8.25 15.30 11.90
C ILE A 96 9.25 14.96 13.00
N ASP A 97 8.81 15.05 14.26
CA ASP A 97 9.62 14.62 15.42
C ASP A 97 9.53 13.09 15.59
N ALA A 98 10.66 12.42 15.41
CA ALA A 98 10.83 10.98 15.59
C ALA A 98 11.65 10.64 16.84
N THR A 99 11.78 11.57 17.80
CA THR A 99 12.53 11.34 19.04
C THR A 99 12.02 10.09 19.77
N GLY A 100 12.94 9.16 20.06
CA GLY A 100 12.62 7.88 20.70
C GLY A 100 11.83 6.90 19.81
N LYS A 101 11.76 7.16 18.50
CA LYS A 101 11.15 6.28 17.48
C LYS A 101 12.23 5.73 16.54
N TYR A 102 11.87 4.66 15.83
CA TYR A 102 12.66 4.11 14.75
C TYR A 102 12.18 4.68 13.41
N VAL A 103 13.14 5.01 12.55
CA VAL A 103 12.92 5.43 11.16
C VAL A 103 13.48 4.33 10.27
N MET A 104 12.60 3.61 9.59
CA MET A 104 12.94 2.41 8.83
C MET A 104 12.48 2.57 7.37
N PRO A 105 13.14 1.89 6.41
CA PRO A 105 12.54 1.68 5.11
C PRO A 105 11.13 1.10 5.26
N GLY A 106 10.19 1.56 4.45
CA GLY A 106 8.86 0.97 4.43
C GLY A 106 8.92 -0.50 3.98
N GLY A 107 7.98 -1.29 4.48
CA GLY A 107 7.90 -2.71 4.13
C GLY A 107 7.66 -2.94 2.64
N ILE A 108 8.19 -4.04 2.12
CA ILE A 108 7.88 -4.55 0.78
C ILE A 108 7.18 -5.90 0.97
N ASP A 109 5.92 -6.00 0.55
CA ASP A 109 5.19 -7.27 0.53
C ASP A 109 5.28 -7.91 -0.86
N PRO A 110 6.08 -8.97 -1.04
CA PRO A 110 6.28 -9.58 -2.35
C PRO A 110 5.14 -10.54 -2.75
N HIS A 111 4.07 -10.68 -1.96
CA HIS A 111 3.04 -11.67 -2.24
C HIS A 111 1.64 -11.20 -1.86
N THR A 112 1.01 -10.50 -2.79
CA THR A 112 -0.38 -10.03 -2.67
C THR A 112 -1.26 -10.56 -3.80
N HIS A 113 -2.59 -10.49 -3.59
CA HIS A 113 -3.64 -10.91 -4.53
C HIS A 113 -4.82 -9.92 -4.46
N LEU A 114 -4.61 -8.67 -4.85
CA LEU A 114 -5.62 -7.61 -4.79
C LEU A 114 -6.56 -7.66 -6.00
N ALA A 115 -7.87 -7.54 -5.75
CA ALA A 115 -8.93 -7.69 -6.74
C ALA A 115 -8.78 -8.96 -7.62
N MET A 116 -8.15 -10.02 -7.07
CA MET A 116 -7.98 -11.30 -7.76
C MET A 116 -9.34 -11.98 -7.90
N GLU A 117 -9.64 -12.46 -9.10
CA GLU A 117 -10.81 -13.31 -9.35
C GLU A 117 -10.45 -14.77 -9.12
N PHE A 118 -11.22 -15.45 -8.28
CA PHE A 118 -11.03 -16.85 -7.96
C PHE A 118 -12.37 -17.55 -7.72
N MET A 119 -12.60 -18.67 -8.41
CA MET A 119 -13.82 -19.48 -8.28
C MET A 119 -15.15 -18.69 -8.40
N GLY A 120 -15.20 -17.69 -9.28
CA GLY A 120 -16.42 -16.91 -9.55
C GLY A 120 -16.70 -15.78 -8.55
N THR A 121 -15.79 -15.53 -7.61
CA THR A 121 -15.80 -14.35 -6.75
C THR A 121 -14.52 -13.54 -6.93
N GLN A 122 -14.50 -12.32 -6.41
CA GLN A 122 -13.31 -11.47 -6.36
C GLN A 122 -12.89 -11.27 -4.89
N ALA A 123 -11.59 -11.12 -4.66
CA ALA A 123 -11.07 -10.65 -3.38
C ALA A 123 -11.72 -9.31 -3.01
N ILE A 124 -12.08 -9.15 -1.73
CA ILE A 124 -12.79 -7.95 -1.25
C ILE A 124 -11.88 -6.72 -1.33
N ASP A 125 -10.59 -6.88 -1.02
CA ASP A 125 -9.63 -5.80 -1.15
C ASP A 125 -9.24 -5.56 -2.60
N ASP A 126 -9.44 -4.32 -3.05
CA ASP A 126 -8.94 -3.83 -4.32
C ASP A 126 -7.58 -3.14 -4.16
N PHE A 127 -7.02 -2.61 -5.26
CA PHE A 127 -5.73 -1.93 -5.21
C PHE A 127 -5.72 -0.71 -4.30
N PHE A 128 -6.86 -0.02 -4.10
CA PHE A 128 -6.90 1.11 -3.16
C PHE A 128 -7.02 0.61 -1.72
N SER A 129 -8.01 -0.22 -1.42
CA SER A 129 -8.27 -0.63 -0.03
C SER A 129 -7.14 -1.49 0.53
N GLY A 130 -6.60 -2.42 -0.27
CA GLY A 130 -5.48 -3.27 0.13
C GLY A 130 -4.20 -2.47 0.37
N GLN A 131 -3.89 -1.49 -0.49
CA GLN A 131 -2.72 -0.64 -0.30
C GLN A 131 -2.90 0.36 0.84
N ALA A 132 -4.10 0.89 1.07
CA ALA A 132 -4.39 1.71 2.24
C ALA A 132 -4.17 0.93 3.54
N ALA A 133 -4.58 -0.34 3.59
CA ALA A 133 -4.30 -1.23 4.70
C ALA A 133 -2.79 -1.51 4.87
N ALA A 134 -2.07 -1.73 3.77
CA ALA A 134 -0.61 -1.92 3.78
C ALA A 134 0.12 -0.69 4.33
N LEU A 135 -0.22 0.51 3.85
CA LEU A 135 0.33 1.78 4.33
C LEU A 135 0.05 2.01 5.81
N ALA A 136 -1.16 1.73 6.28
CA ALA A 136 -1.51 1.80 7.70
C ALA A 136 -0.68 0.83 8.56
N GLY A 137 -0.23 -0.29 8.00
CA GLY A 137 0.68 -1.25 8.62
C GLY A 137 2.17 -0.94 8.47
N GLY A 138 2.55 0.08 7.71
CA GLY A 138 3.96 0.45 7.45
C GLY A 138 4.60 -0.24 6.24
N THR A 139 3.83 -0.93 5.41
CA THR A 139 4.26 -1.44 4.09
C THR A 139 4.05 -0.36 3.04
N THR A 140 5.06 -0.07 2.23
CA THR A 140 5.06 1.02 1.24
C THR A 140 5.23 0.54 -0.20
N MET A 141 5.35 -0.77 -0.43
CA MET A 141 5.32 -1.36 -1.76
C MET A 141 4.77 -2.79 -1.69
N HIS A 142 4.08 -3.23 -2.74
CA HIS A 142 3.70 -4.63 -2.88
C HIS A 142 3.98 -5.18 -4.28
N ILE A 143 4.07 -6.51 -4.41
CA ILE A 143 4.18 -7.18 -5.71
C ILE A 143 3.00 -8.15 -5.84
N ASP A 144 2.11 -7.86 -6.78
CA ASP A 144 0.87 -8.61 -6.97
C ASP A 144 1.00 -9.70 -8.05
N PHE A 145 0.21 -10.76 -7.96
CA PHE A 145 0.23 -11.86 -8.93
C PHE A 145 -0.81 -11.68 -10.02
N VAL A 146 -0.33 -11.38 -11.23
CA VAL A 146 -1.14 -11.33 -12.44
C VAL A 146 -1.50 -12.74 -12.88
N ILE A 147 -2.81 -12.99 -13.01
CA ILE A 147 -3.35 -14.24 -13.52
C ILE A 147 -3.70 -14.08 -15.01
N PRO A 148 -3.23 -14.97 -15.90
CA PRO A 148 -3.57 -14.93 -17.33
C PRO A 148 -5.08 -15.06 -17.57
N VAL A 149 -5.59 -14.30 -18.55
CA VAL A 149 -6.98 -14.40 -19.01
C VAL A 149 -7.02 -15.30 -20.23
N ASP A 150 -7.82 -16.38 -20.16
CA ASP A 150 -7.92 -17.41 -21.20
C ASP A 150 -6.55 -17.95 -21.67
N GLY A 151 -5.56 -17.91 -20.77
CA GLY A 151 -4.19 -18.36 -21.02
C GLY A 151 -3.29 -17.37 -21.78
N SER A 152 -3.73 -16.14 -22.06
CA SER A 152 -2.86 -15.05 -22.53
C SER A 152 -2.29 -14.27 -21.36
N LEU A 153 -0.96 -14.17 -21.30
CA LEU A 153 -0.24 -13.38 -20.30
C LEU A 153 -0.45 -11.88 -20.54
N MET A 154 -0.52 -11.46 -21.80
CA MET A 154 -0.74 -10.06 -22.17
C MET A 154 -2.12 -9.58 -21.73
N ALA A 155 -3.16 -10.38 -21.98
CA ALA A 155 -4.52 -10.05 -21.55
C ALA A 155 -4.62 -9.99 -20.01
N GLY A 156 -3.96 -10.91 -19.30
CA GLY A 156 -3.87 -10.86 -17.84
C GLY A 156 -3.17 -9.58 -17.36
N PHE A 157 -2.05 -9.23 -17.98
CA PHE A 157 -1.30 -8.02 -17.65
C PHE A 157 -2.14 -6.74 -17.85
N GLU A 158 -2.81 -6.61 -19.00
CA GLU A 158 -3.68 -5.46 -19.28
C GLU A 158 -4.84 -5.36 -18.29
N ALA A 159 -5.44 -6.49 -17.90
CA ALA A 159 -6.49 -6.52 -16.89
C ALA A 159 -5.99 -6.03 -15.53
N TYR A 160 -4.78 -6.41 -15.12
CA TYR A 160 -4.18 -5.94 -13.87
C TYR A 160 -3.73 -4.48 -13.93
N GLN A 161 -3.28 -3.98 -15.08
CA GLN A 161 -3.04 -2.54 -15.28
C GLN A 161 -4.32 -1.72 -15.09
N GLU A 162 -5.48 -2.24 -15.52
CA GLU A 162 -6.76 -1.58 -15.28
C GLU A 162 -7.12 -1.57 -13.79
N LYS A 163 -6.98 -2.72 -13.10
CA LYS A 163 -7.24 -2.85 -11.66
C LYS A 163 -6.35 -1.91 -10.84
N SER A 164 -5.09 -1.76 -11.23
CA SER A 164 -4.10 -0.97 -10.50
C SER A 164 -4.18 0.54 -10.73
N LYS A 165 -5.08 1.04 -11.59
CA LYS A 165 -5.34 2.49 -11.71
C LYS A 165 -5.82 3.14 -10.41
N LYS A 166 -6.37 2.34 -9.49
CA LYS A 166 -6.80 2.79 -8.16
C LYS A 166 -5.68 2.79 -7.11
N ALA A 167 -4.47 2.39 -7.48
CA ALA A 167 -3.35 2.29 -6.54
C ALA A 167 -3.03 3.66 -5.90
N CYS A 168 -2.72 3.64 -4.61
CA CYS A 168 -2.24 4.76 -3.79
C CYS A 168 -0.82 4.55 -3.25
N MET A 169 -0.17 3.44 -3.60
CA MET A 169 1.16 3.03 -3.17
C MET A 169 1.91 2.41 -4.34
N ASP A 170 3.24 2.47 -4.34
CA ASP A 170 4.06 1.81 -5.36
C ASP A 170 3.81 0.29 -5.40
N TYR A 171 3.93 -0.29 -6.59
CA TYR A 171 3.70 -1.72 -6.80
C TYR A 171 4.47 -2.30 -7.98
N GLY A 172 4.64 -3.61 -7.94
CA GLY A 172 5.15 -4.44 -9.05
C GLY A 172 4.20 -5.58 -9.38
N PHE A 173 4.59 -6.38 -10.38
CA PHE A 173 3.79 -7.54 -10.80
C PHE A 173 4.64 -8.80 -10.99
N HIS A 174 4.17 -9.89 -10.41
CA HIS A 174 4.49 -11.24 -10.84
C HIS A 174 3.56 -11.66 -11.97
N MET A 175 4.08 -12.35 -12.99
CA MET A 175 3.24 -13.00 -14.01
C MET A 175 3.15 -14.50 -13.75
N ALA A 176 1.95 -15.00 -13.47
CA ALA A 176 1.72 -16.42 -13.28
C ALA A 176 1.70 -17.15 -14.62
N ILE A 177 2.51 -18.21 -14.74
CA ILE A 177 2.53 -19.09 -15.92
C ILE A 177 1.69 -20.34 -15.62
N THR A 178 0.45 -20.37 -16.12
CA THR A 178 -0.52 -21.45 -15.82
C THR A 178 -0.56 -22.56 -16.88
N LYS A 179 0.05 -22.31 -18.05
CA LYS A 179 0.25 -23.28 -19.14
C LYS A 179 1.54 -22.96 -19.88
N TRP A 180 1.97 -23.86 -20.77
CA TRP A 180 3.16 -23.66 -21.60
C TRP A 180 2.86 -23.97 -23.07
N ASP A 181 3.18 -23.01 -23.94
CA ASP A 181 3.17 -23.13 -25.39
C ASP A 181 4.08 -22.04 -26.02
N GLU A 182 4.26 -22.07 -27.35
CA GLU A 182 5.10 -21.09 -28.07
C GLU A 182 4.54 -19.65 -28.00
N VAL A 183 3.25 -19.48 -27.74
CA VAL A 183 2.65 -18.16 -27.56
C VAL A 183 3.09 -17.59 -26.21
N VAL A 184 2.93 -18.37 -25.14
CA VAL A 184 3.38 -18.01 -23.77
C VAL A 184 4.86 -17.67 -23.76
N SER A 185 5.72 -18.46 -24.43
CA SER A 185 7.16 -18.17 -24.51
C SER A 185 7.45 -16.80 -25.15
N ARG A 186 6.71 -16.42 -26.21
CA ARG A 186 6.88 -15.11 -26.86
C ARG A 186 6.29 -13.97 -26.03
N GLU A 187 5.16 -14.18 -25.38
CA GLU A 187 4.56 -13.19 -24.48
C GLU A 187 5.47 -12.90 -23.29
N MET A 188 6.15 -13.91 -22.73
CA MET A 188 7.17 -13.70 -21.69
C MET A 188 8.29 -12.79 -22.15
N GLU A 189 8.83 -13.01 -23.35
CA GLU A 189 9.87 -12.13 -23.92
C GLU A 189 9.36 -10.69 -24.05
N ILE A 190 8.13 -10.49 -24.50
CA ILE A 190 7.51 -9.17 -24.63
C ILE A 190 7.35 -8.50 -23.26
N LEU A 191 6.85 -9.24 -22.26
CA LEU A 191 6.64 -8.70 -20.91
C LEU A 191 7.96 -8.24 -20.30
N VAL A 192 9.01 -9.07 -20.36
CA VAL A 192 10.34 -8.73 -19.84
C VAL A 192 10.94 -7.54 -20.58
N ASN A 193 10.99 -7.58 -21.91
CA ASN A 193 11.76 -6.60 -22.69
C ASN A 193 11.04 -5.26 -22.91
N LYS A 194 9.70 -5.27 -23.00
CA LYS A 194 8.90 -4.09 -23.37
C LYS A 194 8.07 -3.53 -22.23
N LYS A 195 7.61 -4.36 -21.30
CA LYS A 195 6.72 -3.93 -20.21
C LYS A 195 7.43 -3.84 -18.85
N GLY A 196 8.50 -4.62 -18.66
CA GLY A 196 9.29 -4.65 -17.42
C GLY A 196 10.22 -3.47 -17.16
N LYS A 197 10.43 -2.62 -18.17
CA LYS A 197 11.26 -1.41 -18.00
C LYS A 197 10.51 -0.23 -17.37
N HIS A 198 9.19 -0.29 -17.30
CA HIS A 198 8.33 0.83 -16.86
C HIS A 198 7.55 0.56 -15.58
N HIS A 199 7.51 -0.68 -15.11
CA HIS A 199 6.89 -1.05 -13.85
C HIS A 199 7.97 -1.71 -13.01
N PHE A 200 8.20 -1.20 -11.80
CA PHE A 200 9.26 -1.68 -10.92
C PHE A 200 9.04 -3.18 -10.65
N ASN A 201 9.98 -3.99 -11.14
CA ASN A 201 10.12 -5.44 -11.00
C ASN A 201 8.98 -6.29 -11.60
N PHE A 202 9.27 -6.87 -12.77
CA PHE A 202 8.62 -8.12 -13.19
C PHE A 202 9.46 -9.28 -12.70
N VAL A 203 8.87 -10.13 -11.88
CA VAL A 203 9.49 -11.42 -11.52
C VAL A 203 8.55 -12.51 -12.02
N VAL A 204 8.97 -13.24 -13.04
CA VAL A 204 8.21 -14.36 -13.58
C VAL A 204 8.28 -15.52 -12.58
N LEU A 205 7.19 -15.77 -11.85
CA LEU A 205 7.07 -16.96 -11.02
C LEU A 205 6.39 -18.07 -11.84
N ILE A 206 7.15 -19.11 -12.15
CA ILE A 206 6.62 -20.30 -12.80
C ILE A 206 6.00 -21.21 -11.73
N ILE A 207 4.68 -21.13 -11.53
CA ILE A 207 3.96 -22.11 -10.70
C ILE A 207 3.70 -23.35 -11.55
N ILE A 208 4.72 -24.21 -11.71
CA ILE A 208 4.54 -25.53 -12.32
C ILE A 208 3.76 -26.38 -11.34
N ARG A 209 2.57 -26.83 -11.72
CA ARG A 209 1.88 -27.93 -11.03
C ARG A 209 2.73 -29.20 -11.22
N LEU A 210 3.63 -29.44 -10.26
CA LEU A 210 4.55 -30.59 -10.21
C LEU A 210 3.75 -31.89 -10.28
N SER A 211 3.54 -32.38 -11.50
CA SER A 211 3.15 -33.75 -11.75
C SER A 211 4.09 -34.43 -12.72
N ARG A 212 4.80 -33.69 -13.59
CA ARG A 212 6.00 -34.15 -14.32
C ARG A 212 6.83 -32.94 -14.73
N LEU A 213 8.08 -32.86 -14.27
CA LEU A 213 9.27 -32.43 -15.02
C LEU A 213 10.42 -32.22 -14.03
N HIS A 214 11.46 -33.05 -14.17
CA HIS A 214 12.76 -32.85 -13.55
C HIS A 214 13.57 -31.91 -14.46
N ASN A 215 14.17 -30.87 -13.88
CA ASN A 215 15.06 -29.87 -14.50
C ASN A 215 14.39 -28.64 -15.14
N LEU A 216 13.90 -27.72 -14.30
CA LEU A 216 13.87 -26.30 -14.67
C LEU A 216 14.69 -25.51 -13.65
N SER A 217 15.83 -24.95 -14.09
CA SER A 217 16.62 -24.00 -13.32
C SER A 217 15.96 -22.63 -13.39
N MET A 218 15.65 -22.07 -12.22
CA MET A 218 15.20 -20.70 -12.03
C MET A 218 16.31 -19.73 -12.44
N VAL A 219 16.12 -18.95 -13.51
CA VAL A 219 16.99 -17.83 -13.84
C VAL A 219 16.31 -16.57 -13.35
N ILE A 220 16.85 -15.99 -12.27
CA ILE A 220 16.50 -14.64 -11.80
C ILE A 220 17.58 -13.73 -12.37
N ASP A 221 17.25 -12.95 -13.40
CA ASP A 221 18.11 -11.86 -13.86
C ASP A 221 17.47 -10.55 -13.40
N CYS A 222 17.99 -10.00 -12.29
CA CYS A 222 17.59 -8.70 -11.78
C CYS A 222 18.69 -7.69 -12.14
N ASP A 223 18.76 -7.29 -13.40
CA ASP A 223 19.57 -6.14 -13.79
C ASP A 223 18.83 -4.86 -13.37
N TRP A 224 19.27 -4.31 -12.24
CA TRP A 224 18.85 -2.98 -11.77
C TRP A 224 19.50 -1.92 -12.68
N PRO A 225 18.75 -1.07 -13.39
CA PRO A 225 19.37 0.06 -14.08
C PRO A 225 19.88 1.04 -13.02
N TYR A 226 21.18 0.98 -12.73
CA TYR A 226 21.90 2.10 -12.13
C TYR A 226 21.87 3.26 -13.12
N SER A 227 20.98 4.22 -12.89
CA SER A 227 21.10 5.57 -13.47
C SER A 227 22.16 6.33 -12.68
N GLY A 228 23.36 6.43 -13.26
CA GLY A 228 24.38 7.41 -12.86
C GLY A 228 24.13 8.78 -13.47
#